data_AF-A0A661F7C1-F1
#
_entry.id   AF-A0A661F7C1-F1
#
_cell.length_a   1.000
_cell.length_b   1.000
_cell.length_c   1.000
_cell.angle_alpha   90.00
_cell.angle_beta   90.00
_cell.angle_gamma   90.00
#
_symmetry.space_group_name_H-M   'P 1'
#
loop_
_entity.id
_entity.type
_entity.pdbx_description
1 polymer ?
#
loop_
_entity_poly.entity_id
_entity_poly.type
_entity_poly.pdbx_seq_one_letter_code
_entity_poly.pdbx_strand_id
1 'polypeptide(L)'
;MKFKTVKAVVSSALLTATSTTLFATDHFINAQQAELNGLQKTWEQKNIPEGMQTDELRPTTVRDSGTESLSLYAHNVNFDVVDNIGFHIEELAATLEPKKAGEPVSFDDVESFTINIHHGKVTVSPEALSALFNKQILDYSPRPLDELTVTTEDGYLKADGYLKLWSWFPGIWLPTNLGGTMALSDDNKLVYSLDDVKAVGIPLAGLLKMVFIKLTYLLSLDREGAQLGAYELVLDHRSVFPPPALAGNISEVSISPAGLHLTFADNSAAKFKKAPVEKDSYLWIQSGDARLYGIVVTNAQVAIVSESDTTPLRFNLYDYRKQVAGGVLHMKGDGTIIATLPADTRKAPAISGGSLNSTSSSSEAASSSDDCKNSIGFKTDCTQ
;
A
#
# COMPACT_ATOMS: atom_id res chain seq x y z
N MET A 1 76.45 -3.98 -75.25
CA MET A 1 75.09 -4.41 -74.87
C MET A 1 74.41 -3.28 -74.12
N LYS A 2 73.29 -2.78 -74.66
CA LYS A 2 72.37 -1.81 -74.04
C LYS A 2 71.45 -2.55 -73.06
N PHE A 3 70.91 -1.86 -72.05
CA PHE A 3 69.47 -1.75 -71.68
C PHE A 3 69.40 -1.04 -70.30
N LYS A 4 69.10 0.28 -70.28
CA LYS A 4 67.80 0.91 -70.01
C LYS A 4 67.32 0.75 -68.54
N THR A 5 67.60 1.75 -67.72
CA THR A 5 66.96 1.98 -66.42
C THR A 5 65.71 2.84 -66.62
N VAL A 6 64.57 2.32 -66.18
CA VAL A 6 63.26 2.98 -66.24
C VAL A 6 63.14 3.95 -65.06
N LYS A 7 62.83 5.22 -65.34
CA LYS A 7 62.32 6.19 -64.35
C LYS A 7 60.85 5.89 -64.10
N ALA A 8 60.48 5.64 -62.85
CA ALA A 8 59.10 5.72 -62.38
C ALA A 8 58.97 6.98 -61.53
N VAL A 9 58.16 7.91 -62.01
CA VAL A 9 57.62 9.06 -61.28
C VAL A 9 56.50 8.53 -60.39
N VAL A 10 56.57 8.77 -59.07
CA VAL A 10 55.42 8.60 -58.19
C VAL A 10 55.14 9.93 -57.53
N SER A 11 53.96 10.43 -57.85
CA SER A 11 53.35 11.69 -57.48
C SER A 11 53.19 11.85 -55.97
N SER A 12 53.52 13.04 -55.48
CA SER A 12 53.13 13.54 -54.17
C SER A 12 51.61 13.75 -54.15
N ALA A 13 50.88 12.92 -53.41
CA ALA A 13 49.50 13.20 -53.02
C ALA A 13 49.51 13.72 -51.57
N LEU A 14 49.08 14.97 -51.44
CA LEU A 14 48.93 15.73 -50.21
C LEU A 14 48.01 14.98 -49.22
N LEU A 15 48.53 14.67 -48.04
CA LEU A 15 47.73 14.32 -46.86
C LEU A 15 47.17 15.63 -46.28
N THR A 16 45.90 15.94 -46.52
CA THR A 16 45.17 16.97 -45.78
C THR A 16 43.74 16.51 -45.53
N ALA A 17 43.56 15.61 -44.56
CA ALA A 17 42.24 15.23 -44.05
C ALA A 17 42.32 14.56 -42.67
N THR A 18 42.84 15.23 -41.63
CA THR A 18 42.84 14.67 -40.26
C THR A 18 42.70 15.70 -39.14
N SER A 19 42.12 16.89 -39.39
CA SER A 19 41.95 17.90 -38.32
C SER A 19 40.51 18.30 -38.04
N THR A 20 39.55 18.01 -38.91
CA THR A 20 38.14 18.39 -38.72
C THR A 20 37.33 17.42 -37.88
N THR A 21 37.79 16.18 -37.71
CA THR A 21 37.09 15.16 -36.91
C THR A 21 37.22 15.41 -35.40
N LEU A 22 38.38 15.90 -34.92
CA LEU A 22 38.65 16.10 -33.49
C LEU A 22 37.84 17.27 -32.89
N PHE A 23 37.76 18.42 -33.58
CA PHE A 23 36.99 19.57 -33.08
C PHE A 23 35.48 19.32 -33.08
N ALA A 24 34.98 18.52 -34.03
CA ALA A 24 33.56 18.16 -34.09
C ALA A 24 33.17 17.17 -32.96
N THR A 25 34.06 16.22 -32.63
CA THR A 25 33.84 15.30 -31.51
C THR A 25 33.89 16.00 -30.16
N ASP A 26 34.80 16.95 -29.96
CA ASP A 26 34.88 17.71 -28.71
C ASP A 26 33.63 18.56 -28.49
N HIS A 27 33.08 19.18 -29.53
CA HIS A 27 31.83 19.94 -29.45
C HIS A 27 30.63 19.05 -29.08
N PHE A 28 30.55 17.85 -29.66
CA PHE A 28 29.46 16.90 -29.37
C PHE A 28 29.54 16.36 -27.94
N ILE A 29 30.72 15.91 -27.48
CA ILE A 29 30.92 15.41 -26.12
C ILE A 29 30.62 16.49 -25.10
N ASN A 30 31.08 17.73 -25.32
CA ASN A 30 30.82 18.84 -24.42
C ASN A 30 29.32 19.20 -24.34
N ALA A 31 28.61 19.16 -25.46
CA ALA A 31 27.16 19.37 -25.48
C ALA A 31 26.42 18.28 -24.69
N GLN A 32 26.78 17.01 -24.90
CA GLN A 32 26.20 15.89 -24.14
C GLN A 32 26.51 15.98 -22.65
N GLN A 33 27.73 16.37 -22.28
CA GLN A 33 28.10 16.53 -20.87
C GLN A 33 27.35 17.71 -20.22
N ALA A 34 27.18 18.81 -20.94
CA ALA A 34 26.39 19.95 -20.46
C ALA A 34 24.91 19.58 -20.27
N GLU A 35 24.33 18.82 -21.20
CA GLU A 35 22.98 18.27 -21.09
C GLU A 35 22.85 17.34 -19.87
N LEU A 36 23.76 16.38 -19.71
CA LEU A 36 23.80 15.46 -18.57
C LEU A 36 23.92 16.21 -17.24
N ASN A 37 24.81 17.21 -17.15
CA ASN A 37 24.96 18.05 -15.96
C ASN A 37 23.68 18.85 -15.67
N GLY A 38 22.93 19.25 -16.71
CA GLY A 38 21.62 19.89 -16.57
C GLY A 38 20.57 18.93 -16.01
N LEU A 39 20.49 17.70 -16.53
CA LEU A 39 19.59 16.66 -16.05
C LEU A 39 19.90 16.23 -14.61
N GLN A 40 21.18 16.07 -14.27
CA GLN A 40 21.61 15.74 -12.90
C GLN A 40 21.12 16.76 -11.87
N LYS A 41 21.17 18.06 -12.18
CA LYS A 41 20.63 19.10 -11.29
C LYS A 41 19.14 18.92 -11.04
N THR A 42 18.38 18.51 -12.06
CA THR A 42 16.96 18.21 -11.92
C THR A 42 16.74 16.97 -11.05
N TRP A 43 17.58 15.94 -11.19
CA TRP A 43 17.49 14.72 -10.38
C TRP A 43 17.88 14.93 -8.91
N GLU A 44 18.85 15.82 -8.66
CA GLU A 44 19.30 16.19 -7.32
C GLU A 44 18.37 17.19 -6.62
N GLN A 45 17.46 17.83 -7.37
CA GLN A 45 16.47 18.73 -6.79
C GLN A 45 15.52 17.94 -5.89
N LYS A 46 15.61 18.19 -4.58
CA LYS A 46 14.76 17.56 -3.59
C LYS A 46 13.33 18.10 -3.71
N ASN A 47 12.37 17.21 -3.91
CA ASN A 47 10.95 17.54 -4.00
C ASN A 47 10.23 17.20 -2.69
N ILE A 48 10.76 17.70 -1.56
CA ILE A 48 10.13 17.53 -0.25
C ILE A 48 8.82 18.34 -0.24
N PRO A 49 7.68 17.73 0.12
CA PRO A 49 6.41 18.46 0.20
C PRO A 49 6.45 19.58 1.26
N GLU A 50 5.64 20.62 1.07
CA GLU A 50 5.57 21.72 2.04
C GLU A 50 5.15 21.18 3.41
N GLY A 51 5.78 21.68 4.48
CA GLY A 51 5.46 21.28 5.86
C GLY A 51 5.99 19.92 6.29
N MET A 52 6.77 19.22 5.44
CA MET A 52 7.37 17.91 5.75
C MET A 52 8.83 17.95 6.19
N GLN A 53 9.54 19.05 5.90
CA GLN A 53 10.90 19.22 6.40
C GLN A 53 10.86 19.82 7.79
N THR A 54 11.24 19.04 8.80
CA THR A 54 11.33 19.48 10.20
C THR A 54 12.73 19.94 10.60
N ASP A 55 13.75 19.37 9.95
CA ASP A 55 15.16 19.52 10.35
C ASP A 55 16.08 19.87 9.17
N GLU A 56 17.33 20.17 9.49
CA GLU A 56 18.37 20.37 8.49
C GLU A 56 18.65 19.05 7.76
N LEU A 57 18.73 19.12 6.43
CA LEU A 57 18.98 17.94 5.60
C LEU A 57 20.42 17.48 5.76
N ARG A 58 20.60 16.16 5.82
CA ARG A 58 21.93 15.55 5.78
C ARG A 58 22.60 15.80 4.41
N PRO A 59 23.94 15.72 4.33
CA PRO A 59 24.66 15.85 3.07
C PRO A 59 24.20 14.81 2.05
N THR A 60 23.85 15.25 0.85
CA THR A 60 23.48 14.36 -0.26
C THR A 60 24.71 13.59 -0.76
N THR A 61 24.54 12.30 -1.04
CA THR A 61 25.53 11.45 -1.72
C THR A 61 24.89 10.67 -2.87
N VAL A 62 25.68 9.94 -3.64
CA VAL A 62 25.18 9.06 -4.72
C VAL A 62 24.20 7.98 -4.20
N ARG A 63 24.26 7.65 -2.90
CA ARG A 63 23.46 6.58 -2.29
C ARG A 63 22.46 7.06 -1.26
N ASP A 64 22.35 8.37 -1.06
CA ASP A 64 21.61 8.97 0.05
C ASP A 64 21.14 10.37 -0.35
N SER A 65 19.83 10.58 -0.40
CA SER A 65 19.24 11.90 -0.66
C SER A 65 19.49 12.89 0.47
N GLY A 66 19.93 12.43 1.64
CA GLY A 66 20.10 13.24 2.84
C GLY A 66 18.77 13.67 3.47
N THR A 67 17.66 13.07 3.06
CA THR A 67 16.35 13.29 3.67
C THR A 67 16.09 12.20 4.73
N GLU A 68 15.29 12.52 5.75
CA GLU A 68 15.00 11.57 6.84
C GLU A 68 13.86 10.61 6.51
N SER A 69 13.01 10.96 5.54
CA SER A 69 11.80 10.21 5.25
C SER A 69 11.43 10.23 3.77
N LEU A 70 10.70 9.22 3.36
CA LEU A 70 10.10 9.09 2.04
C LEU A 70 8.69 9.66 2.08
N SER A 71 8.37 10.64 1.25
CA SER A 71 7.02 11.21 1.22
C SER A 71 6.09 10.39 0.32
N LEU A 72 4.88 10.12 0.79
CA LEU A 72 3.87 9.35 0.09
C LEU A 72 2.57 10.16 0.01
N TYR A 73 2.01 10.26 -1.19
CA TYR A 73 0.65 10.74 -1.39
C TYR A 73 -0.16 9.70 -2.16
N ALA A 74 -1.29 9.31 -1.63
CA ALA A 74 -2.20 8.35 -2.24
C ALA A 74 -3.50 9.05 -2.62
N HIS A 75 -4.00 8.79 -3.82
CA HIS A 75 -5.28 9.32 -4.28
C HIS A 75 -6.11 8.19 -4.89
N ASN A 76 -7.27 7.93 -4.31
CA ASN A 76 -8.22 6.90 -4.75
C ASN A 76 -7.54 5.53 -4.94
N VAL A 77 -7.00 4.96 -3.86
CA VAL A 77 -6.23 3.71 -3.89
C VAL A 77 -6.84 2.68 -2.95
N ASN A 78 -6.99 1.44 -3.41
CA ASN A 78 -7.20 0.29 -2.54
C ASN A 78 -5.83 -0.18 -2.03
N PHE A 79 -5.50 0.16 -0.78
CA PHE A 79 -4.23 -0.18 -0.16
C PHE A 79 -4.40 -1.39 0.74
N ASP A 80 -3.90 -2.54 0.31
CA ASP A 80 -3.83 -3.75 1.12
C ASP A 80 -2.51 -3.80 1.87
N VAL A 81 -2.54 -4.02 3.18
CA VAL A 81 -1.34 -4.32 3.97
C VAL A 81 -0.96 -5.77 3.74
N VAL A 82 -1.82 -6.69 4.21
CA VAL A 82 -1.63 -8.14 4.13
C VAL A 82 -2.97 -8.86 4.24
N ASP A 83 -3.16 -9.97 3.54
CA ASP A 83 -4.24 -10.92 3.85
C ASP A 83 -5.68 -10.36 3.83
N ASN A 84 -5.96 -9.37 2.97
CA ASN A 84 -7.22 -8.58 2.89
C ASN A 84 -7.44 -7.58 4.04
N ILE A 85 -6.46 -7.39 4.92
CA ILE A 85 -6.40 -6.26 5.84
C ILE A 85 -5.88 -5.06 5.04
N GLY A 86 -6.66 -4.01 4.97
CA GLY A 86 -6.36 -2.84 4.14
C GLY A 86 -7.40 -1.73 4.26
N PHE A 87 -7.24 -0.73 3.41
CA PHE A 87 -8.00 0.51 3.40
C PHE A 87 -8.33 0.91 1.98
N HIS A 88 -9.54 1.42 1.77
CA HIS A 88 -9.75 2.32 0.65
C HIS A 88 -9.28 3.71 1.06
N ILE A 89 -8.38 4.30 0.29
CA ILE A 89 -7.86 5.64 0.50
C ILE A 89 -8.50 6.57 -0.52
N GLU A 90 -9.28 7.54 -0.07
CA GLU A 90 -9.76 8.61 -0.95
C GLU A 90 -8.60 9.57 -1.26
N GLU A 91 -7.92 10.02 -0.21
CA GLU A 91 -6.75 10.89 -0.24
C GLU A 91 -5.94 10.66 1.04
N LEU A 92 -4.62 10.54 0.94
CA LEU A 92 -3.74 10.37 2.09
C LEU A 92 -2.39 11.01 1.82
N ALA A 93 -1.96 11.89 2.71
CA ALA A 93 -0.62 12.44 2.76
C ALA A 93 0.13 11.84 3.96
N ALA A 94 1.26 11.20 3.70
CA ALA A 94 2.06 10.53 4.70
C ALA A 94 3.56 10.66 4.44
N THR A 95 4.35 10.37 5.45
CA THR A 95 5.78 10.08 5.34
C THR A 95 6.06 8.68 5.82
N LEU A 96 6.99 8.00 5.16
CA LEU A 96 7.52 6.71 5.56
C LEU A 96 8.88 6.99 6.20
N GLU A 97 8.96 6.76 7.50
CA GLU A 97 10.15 7.05 8.29
C GLU A 97 10.88 5.74 8.61
N PRO A 98 12.12 5.55 8.15
CA PRO A 98 12.92 4.39 8.50
C PRO A 98 13.22 4.41 10.00
N LYS A 99 13.12 3.26 10.67
CA LYS A 99 13.44 3.12 12.10
C LYS A 99 14.93 3.37 12.42
N LYS A 100 15.78 3.37 11.39
CA LYS A 100 17.19 3.72 11.47
C LYS A 100 17.45 4.91 10.56
N ALA A 101 17.83 6.03 11.16
CA ALA A 101 18.14 7.25 10.44
C ALA A 101 19.21 7.02 9.35
N GLY A 102 18.97 7.58 8.17
CA GLY A 102 19.85 7.45 7.00
C GLY A 102 19.76 6.13 6.23
N GLU A 103 18.99 5.13 6.70
CA GLU A 103 18.66 3.97 5.86
C GLU A 103 17.51 4.32 4.89
N PRO A 104 17.51 3.77 3.67
CA PRO A 104 16.37 3.91 2.77
C PRO A 104 15.15 3.15 3.33
N VAL A 105 13.95 3.63 3.02
CA VAL A 105 12.71 2.93 3.34
C VAL A 105 12.65 1.64 2.52
N SER A 106 12.71 0.50 3.21
CA SER A 106 12.76 -0.81 2.57
C SER A 106 11.37 -1.43 2.48
N PHE A 107 10.76 -1.41 1.30
CA PHE A 107 9.48 -2.08 1.04
C PHE A 107 9.57 -3.61 1.16
N ASP A 108 10.80 -4.15 1.13
CA ASP A 108 11.09 -5.56 1.41
C ASP A 108 11.09 -5.93 2.89
N ASP A 109 11.13 -4.93 3.77
CA ASP A 109 11.13 -5.10 5.21
C ASP A 109 10.15 -4.09 5.81
N VAL A 110 8.89 -4.49 5.81
CA VAL A 110 7.75 -3.72 6.34
C VAL A 110 7.88 -3.40 7.84
N GLU A 111 8.75 -4.08 8.57
CA GLU A 111 9.03 -3.75 9.97
C GLU A 111 10.12 -2.67 10.11
N SER A 112 10.82 -2.31 9.04
CA SER A 112 11.93 -1.35 9.07
C SER A 112 11.52 0.11 9.07
N PHE A 113 10.23 0.43 8.92
CA PHE A 113 9.74 1.80 8.85
C PHE A 113 8.35 1.96 9.52
N THR A 114 7.96 3.22 9.72
CA THR A 114 6.64 3.64 10.23
C THR A 114 5.99 4.52 9.17
N ILE A 115 4.68 4.39 8.98
CA ILE A 115 3.89 5.29 8.13
C ILE A 115 3.30 6.38 9.03
N ASN A 116 3.83 7.60 8.94
CA ASN A 116 3.31 8.77 9.63
C ASN A 116 2.26 9.48 8.76
N ILE A 117 0.98 9.34 9.13
CA ILE A 117 -0.13 9.96 8.41
C ILE A 117 -0.28 11.41 8.88
N HIS A 118 -0.18 12.35 7.94
CA HIS A 118 -0.32 13.78 8.21
C HIS A 118 -1.76 14.24 8.08
N HIS A 119 -2.43 13.85 7.00
CA HIS A 119 -3.87 14.02 6.83
C HIS A 119 -4.38 13.04 5.77
N GLY A 120 -5.68 12.78 5.79
CA GLY A 120 -6.31 11.96 4.78
C GLY A 120 -7.64 11.38 5.22
N LYS A 121 -8.31 10.71 4.29
CA LYS A 121 -9.57 10.02 4.49
C LYS A 121 -9.45 8.60 4.00
N VAL A 122 -9.77 7.67 4.89
CA VAL A 122 -9.73 6.24 4.57
C VAL A 122 -11.00 5.55 5.05
N THR A 123 -11.40 4.51 4.31
CA THR A 123 -12.49 3.63 4.68
C THR A 123 -11.97 2.21 4.86
N VAL A 124 -12.24 1.61 6.02
CA VAL A 124 -12.01 0.19 6.27
C VAL A 124 -13.31 -0.54 5.94
N SER A 125 -13.30 -1.38 4.91
CA SER A 125 -14.51 -2.10 4.49
C SER A 125 -14.92 -3.16 5.52
N PRO A 126 -16.18 -3.65 5.50
CA PRO A 126 -16.61 -4.74 6.34
C PRO A 126 -15.76 -6.02 6.17
N GLU A 127 -15.31 -6.30 4.95
CA GLU A 127 -14.43 -7.45 4.68
C GLU A 127 -13.04 -7.26 5.30
N ALA A 128 -12.48 -6.05 5.20
CA ALA A 128 -11.20 -5.71 5.82
C ALA A 128 -11.28 -5.73 7.35
N LEU A 129 -12.39 -5.26 7.95
CA LEU A 129 -12.66 -5.38 9.37
C LEU A 129 -12.76 -6.85 9.80
N SER A 130 -13.47 -7.68 9.04
CA SER A 130 -13.56 -9.13 9.28
C SER A 130 -12.18 -9.79 9.23
N ALA A 131 -11.36 -9.43 8.25
CA ALA A 131 -9.99 -9.93 8.14
C ALA A 131 -9.12 -9.49 9.33
N LEU A 132 -9.20 -8.22 9.73
CA LEU A 132 -8.47 -7.68 10.88
C LEU A 132 -8.83 -8.43 12.17
N PHE A 133 -10.13 -8.63 12.42
CA PHE A 133 -10.57 -9.36 13.60
C PHE A 133 -10.04 -10.80 13.61
N ASN A 134 -10.24 -11.54 12.53
CA ASN A 134 -9.95 -12.98 12.52
C ASN A 134 -8.45 -13.29 12.39
N LYS A 135 -7.70 -12.50 11.63
CA LYS A 135 -6.30 -12.80 11.29
C LYS A 135 -5.27 -12.06 12.14
N GLN A 136 -5.68 -11.01 12.85
CA GLN A 136 -4.76 -10.19 13.66
C GLN A 136 -5.20 -10.13 15.12
N ILE A 137 -6.42 -9.67 15.41
CA ILE A 137 -6.88 -9.48 16.81
C ILE A 137 -7.12 -10.82 17.50
N LEU A 138 -7.72 -11.79 16.80
CA LEU A 138 -8.10 -13.11 17.32
C LEU A 138 -7.09 -14.21 16.98
N ASP A 139 -5.89 -13.87 16.48
CA ASP A 139 -4.82 -14.83 16.19
C ASP A 139 -4.11 -15.29 17.47
N TYR A 140 -4.85 -16.00 18.32
CA TYR A 140 -4.35 -16.62 19.54
C TYR A 140 -5.24 -17.80 19.96
N SER A 141 -4.74 -18.58 20.93
CA SER A 141 -5.48 -19.69 21.54
C SER A 141 -5.15 -19.84 23.03
N PRO A 142 -6.14 -20.14 23.90
CA PRO A 142 -7.56 -20.24 23.58
C PRO A 142 -8.20 -18.86 23.38
N ARG A 143 -9.00 -18.71 22.32
CA ARG A 143 -9.74 -17.46 22.00
C ARG A 143 -11.22 -17.55 22.39
N PRO A 144 -11.87 -16.43 22.75
CA PRO A 144 -13.29 -16.38 23.13
C PRO A 144 -14.23 -16.19 21.93
N LEU A 145 -13.73 -15.69 20.80
CA LEU A 145 -14.48 -15.36 19.59
C LEU A 145 -13.82 -16.04 18.39
N ASP A 146 -14.63 -16.44 17.42
CA ASP A 146 -14.16 -17.05 16.18
C ASP A 146 -15.07 -16.74 14.99
N GLU A 147 -14.50 -16.80 13.78
CA GLU A 147 -15.18 -16.64 12.49
C GLU A 147 -16.08 -15.39 12.42
N LEU A 148 -15.56 -14.24 12.83
CA LEU A 148 -16.33 -12.99 12.82
C LEU A 148 -16.55 -12.48 11.40
N THR A 149 -17.81 -12.23 11.05
CA THR A 149 -18.23 -11.55 9.83
C THR A 149 -18.81 -10.19 10.21
N VAL A 150 -18.11 -9.14 9.82
CA VAL A 150 -18.51 -7.75 10.09
C VAL A 150 -19.43 -7.25 8.99
N THR A 151 -20.48 -6.53 9.39
CA THR A 151 -21.33 -5.73 8.53
C THR A 151 -21.48 -4.34 9.13
N THR A 152 -21.77 -3.34 8.30
CA THR A 152 -21.91 -1.95 8.74
C THR A 152 -23.19 -1.32 8.17
N GLU A 153 -23.79 -0.46 8.97
CA GLU A 153 -24.95 0.37 8.65
C GLU A 153 -24.65 1.81 9.12
N ASP A 154 -25.50 2.78 8.80
CA ASP A 154 -25.28 4.17 9.21
C ASP A 154 -25.14 4.29 10.75
N GLY A 155 -23.94 4.62 11.20
CA GLY A 155 -23.60 4.79 12.62
C GLY A 155 -23.48 3.50 13.44
N TYR A 156 -23.59 2.31 12.84
CA TYR A 156 -23.68 1.05 13.59
C TYR A 156 -22.88 -0.07 12.93
N LEU A 157 -22.06 -0.77 13.72
CA LEU A 157 -21.27 -1.93 13.30
C LEU A 157 -21.87 -3.18 13.92
N LYS A 158 -22.01 -4.24 13.13
CA LYS A 158 -22.46 -5.56 13.57
C LYS A 158 -21.38 -6.59 13.25
N ALA A 159 -21.23 -7.59 14.12
CA ALA A 159 -20.37 -8.74 13.87
C ALA A 159 -21.10 -10.02 14.27
N ASP A 160 -21.30 -10.91 13.32
CA ASP A 160 -21.83 -12.25 13.53
C ASP A 160 -20.67 -13.25 13.59
N GLY A 161 -20.75 -14.28 14.42
CA GLY A 161 -19.73 -15.33 14.47
C GLY A 161 -20.00 -16.33 15.58
N TYR A 162 -18.94 -16.84 16.20
CA TYR A 162 -19.06 -17.79 17.30
C TYR A 162 -18.37 -17.33 18.58
N LEU A 163 -19.01 -17.67 19.68
CA LEU A 163 -18.60 -17.36 21.04
C LEU A 163 -18.30 -18.64 21.81
N LYS A 164 -17.15 -18.70 22.46
CA LYS A 164 -16.87 -19.70 23.47
C LYS A 164 -16.80 -19.03 24.84
N LEU A 165 -17.85 -19.23 25.63
CA LEU A 165 -17.91 -18.75 27.01
C LEU A 165 -16.81 -19.42 27.83
N TRP A 166 -16.06 -18.63 28.59
CA TRP A 166 -14.93 -19.08 29.40
C TRP A 166 -13.93 -19.90 28.58
N SER A 167 -13.09 -19.22 27.80
CA SER A 167 -12.17 -19.83 26.83
C SER A 167 -11.31 -20.99 27.39
N TRP A 168 -11.04 -21.00 28.71
CA TRP A 168 -10.29 -22.02 29.44
C TRP A 168 -11.10 -23.28 29.82
N PHE A 169 -12.43 -23.25 29.76
CA PHE A 169 -13.30 -24.40 30.06
C PHE A 169 -13.63 -25.17 28.76
N PRO A 170 -13.68 -26.53 28.78
CA PRO A 170 -14.18 -27.29 27.64
C PRO A 170 -15.65 -26.92 27.40
N GLY A 171 -15.93 -26.39 26.22
CA GLY A 171 -17.24 -25.83 25.89
C GLY A 171 -17.49 -25.86 24.38
N ILE A 172 -18.75 -25.68 24.02
CA ILE A 172 -19.20 -25.58 22.63
C ILE A 172 -19.10 -24.15 22.13
N TRP A 173 -18.93 -23.99 20.83
CA TRP A 173 -19.05 -22.71 20.14
C TRP A 173 -20.52 -22.35 19.99
N LEU A 174 -20.90 -21.16 20.43
CA LEU A 174 -22.28 -20.66 20.39
C LEU A 174 -22.38 -19.57 19.31
N PRO A 175 -23.36 -19.64 18.40
CA PRO A 175 -23.63 -18.53 17.49
C PRO A 175 -23.83 -17.23 18.27
N THR A 176 -23.14 -16.17 17.87
CA THR A 176 -23.15 -14.88 18.56
C THR A 176 -23.31 -13.73 17.59
N ASN A 177 -23.98 -12.68 18.08
CA ASN A 177 -24.16 -11.44 17.37
C ASN A 177 -23.69 -10.32 18.29
N LEU A 178 -22.79 -9.48 17.79
CA LEU A 178 -22.26 -8.30 18.45
C LEU A 178 -22.70 -7.07 17.68
N GLY A 179 -23.06 -6.01 18.37
CA GLY A 179 -23.50 -4.75 17.78
C GLY A 179 -23.14 -3.57 18.66
N GLY A 180 -22.81 -2.45 18.01
CA GLY A 180 -22.49 -1.23 18.73
C GLY A 180 -22.13 -0.06 17.84
N THR A 181 -21.77 1.04 18.52
CA THR A 181 -21.32 2.28 17.89
C THR A 181 -19.80 2.44 18.05
N MET A 182 -19.18 3.25 17.20
CA MET A 182 -17.76 3.57 17.31
C MET A 182 -17.54 5.04 17.61
N ALA A 183 -16.63 5.32 18.52
CA ALA A 183 -16.21 6.67 18.90
C ALA A 183 -14.69 6.74 19.01
N LEU A 184 -14.16 7.96 19.08
CA LEU A 184 -12.76 8.23 19.35
C LEU A 184 -12.59 8.60 20.84
N SER A 185 -11.63 8.01 21.51
CA SER A 185 -11.25 8.38 22.89
C SER A 185 -10.34 9.59 22.94
N ASP A 186 -10.16 10.15 24.13
CA ASP A 186 -9.25 11.28 24.39
C ASP A 186 -7.78 10.95 24.05
N ASP A 187 -7.37 9.69 24.21
CA ASP A 187 -6.03 9.19 23.83
C ASP A 187 -5.93 8.73 22.37
N ASN A 188 -6.91 9.13 21.54
CA ASN A 188 -6.94 8.88 20.10
C ASN A 188 -6.92 7.38 19.75
N LYS A 189 -7.75 6.60 20.44
CA LYS A 189 -8.05 5.19 20.16
C LYS A 189 -9.50 5.06 19.71
N LEU A 190 -9.77 4.02 18.93
CA LEU A 190 -11.12 3.69 18.51
C LEU A 190 -11.81 2.90 19.63
N VAL A 191 -12.98 3.34 20.06
CA VAL A 191 -13.77 2.68 21.11
C VAL A 191 -15.04 2.13 20.48
N TYR A 192 -15.13 0.81 20.37
CA TYR A 192 -16.33 0.11 19.94
C TYR A 192 -17.22 -0.21 21.16
N SER A 193 -18.28 0.59 21.33
CA SER A 193 -19.21 0.49 22.46
C SER A 193 -20.32 -0.52 22.15
N LEU A 194 -20.22 -1.69 22.77
CA LEU A 194 -21.15 -2.81 22.58
C LEU A 194 -22.44 -2.58 23.36
N ASP A 195 -23.54 -2.45 22.63
CA ASP A 195 -24.90 -2.36 23.20
C ASP A 195 -25.76 -3.58 22.89
N ASP A 196 -25.45 -4.33 21.82
CA ASP A 196 -26.07 -5.61 21.49
C ASP A 196 -25.04 -6.74 21.57
N VAL A 197 -25.25 -7.68 22.49
CA VAL A 197 -24.43 -8.90 22.60
C VAL A 197 -25.38 -10.05 22.86
N LYS A 198 -25.49 -10.95 21.87
CA LYS A 198 -26.39 -12.12 21.92
C LYS A 198 -25.61 -13.39 21.72
N ALA A 199 -25.93 -14.44 22.47
CA ALA A 199 -25.45 -15.80 22.23
C ALA A 199 -26.65 -16.75 22.13
N VAL A 200 -26.76 -17.51 21.03
CA VAL A 200 -27.93 -18.36 20.73
C VAL A 200 -29.25 -17.57 20.84
N GLY A 201 -29.24 -16.30 20.40
CA GLY A 201 -30.37 -15.38 20.49
C GLY A 201 -30.65 -14.81 21.89
N ILE A 202 -29.92 -15.23 22.93
CA ILE A 202 -30.10 -14.73 24.30
C ILE A 202 -29.33 -13.41 24.47
N PRO A 203 -29.97 -12.30 24.87
CA PRO A 203 -29.32 -11.00 25.02
C PRO A 203 -28.45 -10.92 26.28
N LEU A 204 -27.20 -11.34 26.17
CA LEU A 204 -26.24 -11.40 27.27
C LEU A 204 -25.92 -10.01 27.86
N ALA A 205 -25.68 -8.99 27.02
CA ALA A 205 -25.32 -7.65 27.52
C ALA A 205 -26.38 -7.08 28.48
N GLY A 206 -27.66 -7.17 28.11
CA GLY A 206 -28.77 -6.69 28.93
C GLY A 206 -28.86 -7.42 30.28
N LEU A 207 -28.75 -8.76 30.26
CA LEU A 207 -28.81 -9.57 31.48
C LEU A 207 -27.65 -9.25 32.42
N LEU A 208 -26.43 -9.16 31.89
CA LEU A 208 -25.23 -8.87 32.67
C LEU A 208 -25.25 -7.46 33.28
N LYS A 209 -25.75 -6.46 32.54
CA LYS A 209 -25.90 -5.08 33.03
C LYS A 209 -26.86 -5.00 34.22
N MET A 210 -27.96 -5.75 34.22
CA MET A 210 -28.94 -5.76 35.32
C MET A 210 -28.36 -6.26 36.65
N VAL A 211 -27.39 -7.17 36.59
CA VAL A 211 -26.73 -7.73 37.78
C VAL A 211 -25.31 -7.19 37.99
N PHE A 212 -24.94 -6.12 37.28
CA PHE A 212 -23.64 -5.45 37.36
C PHE A 212 -22.42 -6.36 37.09
N ILE A 213 -22.58 -7.37 36.22
CA ILE A 213 -21.50 -8.26 35.80
C ILE A 213 -20.87 -7.73 34.51
N LYS A 214 -19.54 -7.63 34.44
CA LYS A 214 -18.82 -7.20 33.23
C LYS A 214 -18.79 -8.29 32.15
N LEU A 215 -18.78 -7.91 30.87
CA LEU A 215 -18.59 -8.87 29.77
C LEU A 215 -17.24 -9.60 29.86
N THR A 216 -16.24 -8.95 30.46
CA THR A 216 -14.90 -9.51 30.66
C THR A 216 -14.85 -10.80 31.49
N TYR A 217 -15.89 -11.06 32.30
CA TYR A 217 -16.00 -12.32 33.04
C TYR A 217 -16.35 -13.52 32.15
N LEU A 218 -16.91 -13.27 30.96
CA LEU A 218 -17.26 -14.30 29.99
C LEU A 218 -16.21 -14.39 28.87
N LEU A 219 -15.67 -13.25 28.45
CA LEU A 219 -14.81 -13.09 27.29
C LEU A 219 -13.61 -12.21 27.66
N SER A 220 -12.40 -12.71 27.49
CA SER A 220 -11.20 -11.90 27.71
C SER A 220 -10.52 -11.67 26.37
N LEU A 221 -10.29 -10.41 26.02
CA LEU A 221 -9.49 -10.02 24.87
C LEU A 221 -8.56 -8.91 25.36
N ASP A 222 -7.27 -9.25 25.47
CA ASP A 222 -6.22 -8.34 25.88
C ASP A 222 -4.99 -8.65 25.05
N ARG A 223 -4.78 -7.85 24.01
CA ARG A 223 -3.76 -8.03 22.98
C ARG A 223 -3.15 -6.68 22.65
N GLU A 224 -1.99 -6.72 22.00
CA GLU A 224 -1.40 -5.53 21.44
C GLU A 224 -2.39 -4.85 20.50
N GLY A 225 -2.67 -3.57 20.77
CA GLY A 225 -3.63 -2.77 20.02
C GLY A 225 -5.11 -3.08 20.21
N ALA A 226 -5.51 -4.07 21.02
CA ALA A 226 -6.92 -4.40 21.23
C ALA A 226 -7.21 -4.89 22.65
N GLN A 227 -8.12 -4.21 23.36
CA GLN A 227 -8.48 -4.56 24.73
C GLN A 227 -9.99 -4.45 24.96
N LEU A 228 -10.58 -5.51 25.48
CA LEU A 228 -11.98 -5.55 25.88
C LEU A 228 -12.14 -5.13 27.35
N GLY A 229 -12.82 -4.00 27.56
CA GLY A 229 -13.33 -3.54 28.84
C GLY A 229 -14.71 -4.11 29.16
N ALA A 230 -15.49 -3.41 29.99
CA ALA A 230 -16.78 -3.93 30.48
C ALA A 230 -17.79 -4.20 29.36
N TYR A 231 -17.92 -3.27 28.42
CA TYR A 231 -18.75 -3.36 27.20
C TYR A 231 -18.13 -2.56 26.05
N GLU A 232 -16.82 -2.33 26.11
CA GLU A 232 -16.11 -1.47 25.18
C GLU A 232 -14.90 -2.23 24.69
N LEU A 233 -14.75 -2.37 23.37
CA LEU A 233 -13.52 -2.84 22.77
C LEU A 233 -12.71 -1.63 22.32
N VAL A 234 -11.62 -1.38 23.02
CA VAL A 234 -10.68 -0.29 22.70
C VAL A 234 -9.65 -0.84 21.72
N LEU A 235 -9.52 -0.18 20.57
CA LEU A 235 -8.59 -0.51 19.49
C LEU A 235 -7.62 0.66 19.30
N ASP A 236 -6.33 0.42 19.50
CA ASP A 236 -5.29 1.39 19.19
C ASP A 236 -4.87 1.20 17.73
N HIS A 237 -5.29 2.13 16.85
CA HIS A 237 -4.99 2.05 15.41
C HIS A 237 -3.48 2.07 15.12
N ARG A 238 -2.64 2.45 16.08
CA ARG A 238 -1.19 2.48 15.92
C ARG A 238 -0.52 1.12 16.05
N SER A 239 -1.21 0.15 16.65
CA SER A 239 -0.66 -1.17 16.95
C SER A 239 -1.59 -2.33 16.59
N VAL A 240 -2.88 -2.09 16.38
CA VAL A 240 -3.85 -3.13 16.02
C VAL A 240 -3.65 -3.66 14.60
N PHE A 241 -3.16 -2.82 13.68
CA PHE A 241 -2.88 -3.24 12.31
C PHE A 241 -1.54 -3.96 12.22
N PRO A 242 -1.38 -4.92 11.29
CA PRO A 242 -0.09 -5.52 11.00
C PRO A 242 0.95 -4.45 10.63
N PRO A 243 2.26 -4.71 10.82
CA PRO A 243 3.33 -3.82 10.37
C PRO A 243 3.19 -3.41 8.90
N PRO A 244 3.72 -2.24 8.48
CA PRO A 244 4.42 -1.23 9.28
C PRO A 244 3.49 -0.55 10.29
N ALA A 245 4.06 -0.02 11.37
CA ALA A 245 3.28 0.76 12.32
C ALA A 245 2.66 1.99 11.62
N LEU A 246 1.40 2.27 11.94
CA LEU A 246 0.68 3.44 11.44
C LEU A 246 0.64 4.50 12.54
N ALA A 247 1.13 5.69 12.24
CA ALA A 247 1.07 6.84 13.14
C ALA A 247 0.21 7.95 12.54
N GLY A 248 -0.11 8.95 13.36
CA GLY A 248 -1.01 10.06 13.02
C GLY A 248 -2.30 10.02 13.84
N ASN A 249 -2.86 11.20 14.07
CA ASN A 249 -4.08 11.36 14.86
C ASN A 249 -5.34 11.39 13.98
N ILE A 250 -6.32 10.60 14.40
CA ILE A 250 -7.66 10.61 13.83
C ILE A 250 -8.42 11.82 14.41
N SER A 251 -9.11 12.56 13.56
CA SER A 251 -9.93 13.72 13.93
C SER A 251 -11.42 13.44 13.88
N GLU A 252 -11.84 12.47 13.05
CA GLU A 252 -13.23 12.09 12.89
C GLU A 252 -13.34 10.58 12.61
N VAL A 253 -14.38 9.98 13.17
CA VAL A 253 -14.75 8.58 12.97
C VAL A 253 -16.24 8.54 12.65
N SER A 254 -16.63 7.81 11.60
CA SER A 254 -18.03 7.53 11.31
C SER A 254 -18.20 6.14 10.69
N ILE A 255 -19.41 5.60 10.74
CA ILE A 255 -19.74 4.30 10.14
C ILE A 255 -20.83 4.55 9.09
N SER A 256 -20.68 3.93 7.92
CA SER A 256 -21.71 3.88 6.88
C SER A 256 -21.81 2.46 6.30
N PRO A 257 -22.76 2.18 5.39
CA PRO A 257 -22.83 0.90 4.68
C PRO A 257 -21.53 0.50 3.96
N ALA A 258 -20.67 1.46 3.62
CA ALA A 258 -19.37 1.19 2.98
C ALA A 258 -18.29 0.71 3.95
N GLY A 259 -18.45 0.95 5.26
CA GLY A 259 -17.49 0.56 6.28
C GLY A 259 -17.25 1.64 7.34
N LEU A 260 -16.08 1.52 7.99
CA LEU A 260 -15.59 2.47 9.00
C LEU A 260 -14.77 3.57 8.33
N HIS A 261 -15.20 4.81 8.43
CA HIS A 261 -14.51 5.98 7.89
C HIS A 261 -13.66 6.64 8.96
N LEU A 262 -12.40 6.90 8.62
CA LEU A 262 -11.41 7.56 9.47
C LEU A 262 -10.84 8.77 8.74
N THR A 263 -10.91 9.94 9.37
CA THR A 263 -10.28 11.17 8.88
C THR A 263 -9.09 11.52 9.75
N PHE A 264 -7.89 11.58 9.16
CA PHE A 264 -6.66 12.00 9.82
C PHE A 264 -6.41 13.49 9.61
N ALA A 265 -5.91 14.17 10.64
CA ALA A 265 -5.59 15.60 10.59
C ALA A 265 -4.49 15.97 11.62
N ASP A 266 -3.31 15.35 11.48
CA ASP A 266 -2.19 15.50 12.41
C ASP A 266 -1.25 16.67 12.04
N ASN A 267 -1.09 16.94 10.74
CA ASN A 267 -0.27 18.04 10.24
C ASN A 267 -0.96 18.76 9.08
N SER A 268 -1.57 19.92 9.39
CA SER A 268 -2.25 20.77 8.40
C SER A 268 -1.29 21.59 7.52
N ALA A 269 0.00 21.68 7.87
CA ALA A 269 1.00 22.34 7.05
C ALA A 269 1.49 21.47 5.89
N ALA A 270 1.26 20.16 5.98
CA ALA A 270 1.58 19.19 4.95
C ALA A 270 0.85 19.52 3.64
N LYS A 271 1.56 19.81 2.56
CA LYS A 271 0.95 19.96 1.22
C LYS A 271 1.73 19.19 0.17
N PHE A 272 1.03 18.29 -0.50
CA PHE A 272 1.58 17.43 -1.53
C PHE A 272 1.12 17.90 -2.91
N LYS A 273 2.04 17.86 -3.86
CA LYS A 273 1.71 18.02 -5.27
C LYS A 273 1.18 16.70 -5.82
N LYS A 274 0.22 16.78 -6.75
CA LYS A 274 -0.27 15.62 -7.50
C LYS A 274 0.87 15.00 -8.30
N ALA A 275 0.78 13.69 -8.52
CA ALA A 275 1.71 13.00 -9.41
C ALA A 275 1.64 13.57 -10.84
N PRO A 276 2.76 13.58 -11.59
CA PRO A 276 2.80 14.01 -12.98
C PRO A 276 2.27 12.89 -13.92
N VAL A 277 1.05 12.41 -13.64
CA VAL A 277 0.35 11.37 -14.41
C VAL A 277 -1.11 11.79 -14.65
N GLU A 278 -1.64 11.48 -15.83
CA GLU A 278 -3.04 11.74 -16.19
C GLU A 278 -3.92 10.55 -15.78
N LYS A 279 -3.96 10.26 -14.46
CA LYS A 279 -4.74 9.18 -13.85
C LYS A 279 -5.44 9.67 -12.59
N ASP A 280 -6.68 9.26 -12.39
CA ASP A 280 -7.49 9.60 -11.20
C ASP A 280 -7.27 8.63 -10.02
N SER A 281 -6.31 7.72 -10.14
CA SER A 281 -5.95 6.76 -9.10
C SER A 281 -4.45 6.45 -9.15
N TYR A 282 -3.73 6.79 -8.09
CA TYR A 282 -2.28 6.66 -8.04
C TYR A 282 -1.70 6.69 -6.62
N LEU A 283 -0.52 6.09 -6.48
CA LEU A 283 0.43 6.41 -5.41
C LEU A 283 1.54 7.29 -5.96
N TRP A 284 1.87 8.35 -5.24
CA TRP A 284 2.95 9.27 -5.54
C TRP A 284 3.99 9.23 -4.43
N ILE A 285 5.13 8.64 -4.73
CA ILE A 285 6.27 8.57 -3.83
C ILE A 285 7.26 9.65 -4.27
N GLN A 286 7.54 10.60 -3.39
CA GLN A 286 8.45 11.71 -3.67
C GLN A 286 9.40 11.97 -2.51
N SER A 287 10.56 12.57 -2.79
CA SER A 287 11.62 12.77 -1.80
C SER A 287 12.11 11.42 -1.24
N GLY A 288 13.05 11.40 -0.30
CA GLY A 288 13.43 10.15 0.37
C GLY A 288 14.24 9.21 -0.50
N ASP A 289 14.71 8.16 0.15
CA ASP A 289 15.33 7.03 -0.53
C ASP A 289 14.43 5.81 -0.38
N ALA A 290 13.98 5.26 -1.50
CA ALA A 290 13.12 4.09 -1.54
C ALA A 290 13.93 2.87 -1.96
N ARG A 291 13.85 1.79 -1.18
CA ARG A 291 14.46 0.51 -1.53
C ARG A 291 13.38 -0.52 -1.88
N LEU A 292 13.47 -1.02 -3.11
CA LEU A 292 12.62 -2.08 -3.63
C LEU A 292 13.52 -3.16 -4.23
N TYR A 293 13.34 -4.42 -3.83
CA TYR A 293 14.27 -5.51 -4.17
C TYR A 293 15.73 -5.15 -3.81
N GLY A 294 16.64 -5.28 -4.78
CA GLY A 294 18.04 -4.84 -4.68
C GLY A 294 18.28 -3.42 -5.19
N ILE A 295 17.24 -2.65 -5.50
CA ILE A 295 17.34 -1.32 -6.12
C ILE A 295 17.04 -0.25 -5.07
N VAL A 296 17.91 0.76 -4.99
CA VAL A 296 17.69 1.97 -4.21
C VAL A 296 17.44 3.11 -5.19
N VAL A 297 16.25 3.71 -5.11
CA VAL A 297 15.89 4.93 -5.81
C VAL A 297 16.14 6.07 -4.85
N THR A 298 17.22 6.82 -5.06
CA THR A 298 17.55 7.99 -4.25
C THR A 298 16.77 9.21 -4.70
N ASN A 299 16.36 10.05 -3.75
CA ASN A 299 15.48 11.20 -3.99
C ASN A 299 14.27 10.81 -4.87
N ALA A 300 13.51 9.83 -4.40
CA ALA A 300 12.54 9.11 -5.20
C ALA A 300 11.52 10.06 -5.86
N GLN A 301 11.13 9.71 -7.09
CA GLN A 301 10.04 10.31 -7.85
C GLN A 301 9.33 9.17 -8.57
N VAL A 302 8.43 8.47 -7.87
CA VAL A 302 7.79 7.26 -8.36
C VAL A 302 6.28 7.41 -8.33
N ALA A 303 5.66 7.38 -9.51
CA ALA A 303 4.21 7.27 -9.65
C ALA A 303 3.85 5.81 -9.88
N ILE A 304 2.97 5.25 -9.06
CA ILE A 304 2.41 3.91 -9.24
C ILE A 304 0.97 4.07 -9.68
N VAL A 305 0.60 3.45 -10.80
CA VAL A 305 -0.72 3.54 -11.41
C VAL A 305 -1.22 2.16 -11.83
N SER A 306 -2.53 2.06 -12.05
CA SER A 306 -3.13 0.87 -12.66
C SER A 306 -3.04 0.95 -14.19
N GLU A 307 -2.84 -0.19 -14.84
CA GLU A 307 -3.05 -0.34 -16.28
C GLU A 307 -4.50 -0.03 -16.66
N SER A 308 -5.46 -0.36 -15.78
CA SER A 308 -6.88 -0.08 -15.98
C SER A 308 -7.21 1.41 -15.78
N ASP A 309 -8.11 1.92 -16.62
CA ASP A 309 -8.69 3.25 -16.50
C ASP A 309 -10.02 3.26 -15.71
N THR A 310 -10.60 2.09 -15.46
CA THR A 310 -11.94 1.96 -14.88
C THR A 310 -11.96 1.43 -13.46
N THR A 311 -10.87 0.78 -13.03
CA THR A 311 -10.73 0.23 -11.68
C THR A 311 -9.62 0.97 -10.94
N PRO A 312 -9.87 1.48 -9.72
CA PRO A 312 -8.83 2.09 -8.91
C PRO A 312 -7.63 1.17 -8.71
N LEU A 313 -6.45 1.77 -8.59
CA LEU A 313 -5.21 1.10 -8.22
C LEU A 313 -5.43 0.28 -6.95
N ARG A 314 -5.03 -1.00 -7.02
CA ARG A 314 -4.90 -1.86 -5.87
C ARG A 314 -3.43 -2.13 -5.60
N PHE A 315 -2.90 -1.57 -4.52
CA PHE A 315 -1.52 -1.76 -4.11
C PHE A 315 -1.48 -2.64 -2.86
N ASN A 316 -0.73 -3.74 -2.91
CA ASN A 316 -0.55 -4.64 -1.78
C ASN A 316 0.89 -4.51 -1.28
N LEU A 317 1.07 -4.06 -0.05
CA LEU A 317 2.39 -3.79 0.50
C LEU A 317 3.22 -5.07 0.66
N TYR A 318 2.64 -6.14 1.21
CA TYR A 318 3.38 -7.40 1.45
C TYR A 318 3.62 -8.19 0.16
N ASP A 319 2.68 -8.12 -0.79
CA ASP A 319 2.76 -8.78 -2.09
C ASP A 319 3.25 -7.86 -3.21
N TYR A 320 3.79 -6.69 -2.89
CA TYR A 320 4.15 -5.67 -3.89
C TYR A 320 5.09 -6.25 -4.96
N ARG A 321 5.98 -7.17 -4.58
CA ARG A 321 6.91 -7.83 -5.50
C ARG A 321 6.20 -8.62 -6.60
N LYS A 322 5.06 -9.27 -6.29
CA LYS A 322 4.27 -9.99 -7.30
C LYS A 322 3.62 -9.00 -8.27
N GLN A 323 3.13 -7.88 -7.75
CA GLN A 323 2.48 -6.85 -8.56
C GLN A 323 3.48 -6.16 -9.49
N VAL A 324 4.63 -5.77 -8.97
CA VAL A 324 5.70 -5.11 -9.75
C VAL A 324 6.30 -6.07 -10.78
N ALA A 325 6.47 -7.36 -10.48
CA ALA A 325 6.98 -8.34 -11.43
C ALA A 325 6.08 -8.53 -12.67
N GLY A 326 4.78 -8.29 -12.54
CA GLY A 326 3.84 -8.30 -13.67
C GLY A 326 3.70 -6.95 -14.38
N GLY A 327 4.26 -5.87 -13.81
CA GLY A 327 4.06 -4.50 -14.29
C GLY A 327 5.09 -4.02 -15.32
N VAL A 328 4.91 -2.77 -15.75
CA VAL A 328 5.82 -2.06 -16.64
C VAL A 328 6.39 -0.85 -15.91
N LEU A 329 7.72 -0.72 -15.93
CA LEU A 329 8.42 0.46 -15.42
C LEU A 329 8.88 1.33 -16.59
N HIS A 330 8.47 2.59 -16.58
CA HIS A 330 8.94 3.59 -17.53
C HIS A 330 9.69 4.70 -16.78
N MET A 331 10.96 4.91 -17.12
CA MET A 331 11.78 5.97 -16.54
C MET A 331 11.83 7.16 -17.51
N LYS A 332 11.38 8.33 -17.04
CA LYS A 332 11.43 9.58 -17.79
C LYS A 332 12.81 10.21 -17.72
N GLY A 333 13.12 11.10 -18.67
CA GLY A 333 14.40 11.83 -18.70
C GLY A 333 14.64 12.73 -17.48
N ASP A 334 13.57 13.13 -16.78
CA ASP A 334 13.63 13.88 -15.51
C ASP A 334 13.87 13.00 -14.27
N GLY A 335 14.07 11.69 -14.45
CA GLY A 335 14.31 10.72 -13.37
C GLY A 335 13.04 10.15 -12.75
N THR A 336 11.84 10.63 -13.14
CA THR A 336 10.57 10.09 -12.66
C THR A 336 10.37 8.66 -13.17
N ILE A 337 10.00 7.76 -12.29
CA ILE A 337 9.61 6.39 -12.61
C ILE A 337 8.08 6.31 -12.59
N ILE A 338 7.49 5.84 -13.69
CA ILE A 338 6.08 5.48 -13.77
C ILE A 338 6.01 3.96 -13.74
N ALA A 339 5.45 3.41 -12.65
CA ALA A 339 5.19 2.00 -12.47
C ALA A 339 3.71 1.71 -12.77
N THR A 340 3.46 1.05 -13.90
CA THR A 340 2.11 0.61 -14.28
C THR A 340 1.94 -0.84 -13.84
N LEU A 341 1.05 -1.06 -12.87
CA LEU A 341 0.74 -2.40 -12.36
C LEU A 341 -0.41 -3.02 -13.17
N PRO A 342 -0.41 -4.35 -13.37
CA PRO A 342 -1.54 -5.04 -13.99
C PRO A 342 -2.83 -4.78 -13.22
N ALA A 343 -3.95 -4.73 -13.93
CA ALA A 343 -5.24 -4.62 -13.29
C ALA A 343 -5.50 -5.87 -12.42
N ASP A 344 -5.73 -5.68 -11.12
CA ASP A 344 -6.20 -6.74 -10.25
C ASP A 344 -7.73 -6.87 -10.42
N THR A 345 -8.17 -7.97 -11.04
CA THR A 345 -9.58 -8.25 -11.28
C THR A 345 -10.30 -8.82 -10.07
N ARG A 346 -9.57 -9.14 -8.97
CA ARG A 346 -10.21 -9.49 -7.71
C ARG A 346 -11.04 -8.31 -7.25
N LYS A 347 -12.33 -8.56 -7.02
CA LYS A 347 -13.30 -7.55 -6.61
C LYS A 347 -12.67 -6.67 -5.53
N ALA A 348 -12.57 -5.37 -5.79
CA ALA A 348 -12.28 -4.41 -4.73
C ALA A 348 -13.30 -4.62 -3.60
N PRO A 349 -12.94 -4.34 -2.34
CA PRO A 349 -13.94 -4.33 -1.28
C PRO A 349 -15.13 -3.48 -1.73
N ALA A 350 -16.32 -4.04 -1.66
CA ALA A 350 -17.46 -3.49 -2.39
C ALA A 350 -17.92 -2.19 -1.71
N ILE A 351 -17.49 -1.04 -2.22
CA ILE A 351 -18.07 0.26 -1.89
C ILE A 351 -19.35 0.38 -2.72
N SER A 352 -20.46 -0.11 -2.20
CA SER A 352 -21.76 0.02 -2.86
C SER A 352 -22.26 1.46 -2.72
N GLY A 353 -21.90 2.31 -3.69
CA GLY A 353 -22.74 3.45 -4.03
C GLY A 353 -24.11 2.94 -4.45
N GLY A 354 -25.15 3.35 -3.73
CA GLY A 354 -26.50 2.83 -3.93
C GLY A 354 -27.01 3.00 -5.35
N SER A 355 -27.29 1.87 -6.02
CA SER A 355 -28.35 1.78 -7.02
C SER A 355 -28.77 0.32 -7.19
N LEU A 356 -30.00 0.03 -6.77
CA LEU A 356 -30.68 -1.26 -6.91
C LEU A 356 -30.96 -1.58 -8.39
N ASN A 357 -30.43 -2.69 -8.90
CA ASN A 357 -31.22 -3.80 -9.46
C ASN A 357 -30.33 -4.76 -10.27
N SER A 358 -30.30 -6.03 -9.87
CA SER A 358 -30.31 -7.13 -10.84
C SER A 358 -30.73 -8.43 -10.17
N THR A 359 -31.90 -8.93 -10.57
CA THR A 359 -32.26 -10.33 -10.48
C THR A 359 -31.61 -11.06 -11.65
N SER A 360 -30.79 -12.08 -11.39
CA SER A 360 -30.76 -13.29 -12.22
C SER A 360 -29.90 -14.38 -11.58
N SER A 361 -30.57 -15.50 -11.36
CA SER A 361 -30.06 -16.84 -11.08
C SER A 361 -29.17 -17.39 -12.21
N SER A 362 -28.17 -18.19 -11.86
CA SER A 362 -27.78 -19.34 -12.68
C SER A 362 -27.03 -20.40 -11.87
N SER A 363 -27.45 -21.64 -12.13
CA SER A 363 -27.08 -22.93 -11.58
C SER A 363 -25.70 -23.45 -12.01
N GLU A 364 -25.18 -24.38 -11.21
CA GLU A 364 -24.02 -25.25 -11.46
C GLU A 364 -24.06 -26.01 -12.79
N ALA A 365 -22.88 -26.23 -13.37
CA ALA A 365 -22.53 -27.49 -14.04
C ALA A 365 -21.00 -27.66 -14.07
N ALA A 366 -20.55 -28.82 -13.59
CA ALA A 366 -19.19 -29.30 -13.70
C ALA A 366 -18.91 -29.88 -15.10
N SER A 367 -17.68 -29.72 -15.59
CA SER A 367 -17.12 -30.64 -16.60
C SER A 367 -15.59 -30.66 -16.54
N SER A 368 -15.06 -31.85 -16.34
CA SER A 368 -13.67 -32.23 -16.59
C SER A 368 -13.35 -32.23 -18.09
N SER A 369 -12.13 -31.81 -18.45
CA SER A 369 -11.31 -32.56 -19.40
C SER A 369 -9.90 -31.99 -19.44
N ASP A 370 -8.95 -32.92 -19.46
CA ASP A 370 -7.55 -32.76 -19.83
C ASP A 370 -7.34 -31.79 -21.00
N ASP A 371 -6.30 -30.94 -20.93
CA ASP A 371 -5.26 -31.00 -21.96
C ASP A 371 -3.97 -30.23 -21.59
N CYS A 372 -2.88 -30.79 -22.11
CA CYS A 372 -1.49 -30.41 -21.92
C CYS A 372 -1.14 -29.02 -22.48
N LYS A 373 -0.48 -28.17 -21.68
CA LYS A 373 0.35 -27.06 -22.19
C LYS A 373 1.56 -26.83 -21.31
N ASN A 374 2.76 -27.04 -21.87
CA ASN A 374 3.99 -26.42 -21.39
C ASN A 374 4.28 -25.17 -22.19
N SER A 375 4.73 -24.14 -21.48
CA SER A 375 5.27 -22.89 -21.99
C SER A 375 6.49 -23.14 -22.86
N ILE A 376 6.69 -22.29 -23.87
CA ILE A 376 7.79 -22.26 -24.86
C ILE A 376 7.36 -22.89 -26.20
N GLY A 377 6.83 -22.02 -27.07
CA GLY A 377 6.21 -22.39 -28.34
C GLY A 377 7.17 -22.99 -29.38
N PHE A 378 7.21 -24.32 -29.44
CA PHE A 378 7.60 -25.08 -30.62
C PHE A 378 6.61 -26.25 -30.81
N LYS A 379 6.17 -26.48 -32.06
CA LYS A 379 5.23 -27.56 -32.43
C LYS A 379 5.88 -28.92 -32.23
N THR A 380 5.20 -29.83 -31.53
CA THR A 380 5.47 -31.27 -31.57
C THR A 380 4.19 -32.03 -31.87
N ASP A 381 4.25 -32.90 -32.87
CA ASP A 381 3.14 -33.76 -33.30
C ASP A 381 2.76 -34.76 -32.20
N CYS A 382 1.47 -34.82 -31.86
CA CYS A 382 0.88 -35.89 -31.06
C CYS A 382 0.38 -36.98 -32.01
N THR A 383 1.11 -38.08 -32.12
CA THR A 383 0.56 -39.35 -32.63
C THR A 383 -0.03 -40.16 -31.48
N GLN A 384 -1.18 -40.77 -31.77
CA GLN A 384 -2.12 -41.46 -30.87
C GLN A 384 -1.51 -42.46 -29.89
#